data_AF-A0A924IWG4-F1
#
_entry.id   AF-A0A924IWG4-F1
#
_cell.length_a   1.000
_cell.length_b   1.000
_cell.length_c   1.000
_cell.angle_alpha   90.00
_cell.angle_beta   90.00
_cell.angle_gamma   90.00
#
_symmetry.space_group_name_H-M   'P 1'
#
loop_
_entity.id
_entity.type
_entity.pdbx_description
1 polymer ?
#
loop_
_entity_poly.entity_id
_entity_poly.type
_entity_poly.pdbx_seq_one_letter_code
_entity_poly.pdbx_strand_id
1 'polypeptide(L)'
;MNYELEKDIWTDADFENMGWHDCRIYKIRLGLDLELDIDYIFKWNQPDLEGLPFTFWLAPATLAFRGPKQVTFDLDIAFEDVGEIDSIERSVGDEGTSWTIDTQKGEIQFLSSGFEQFIRQKPTYQFGQTISYFDRYGYSLERTTNQNNPNLLKDDYLDRRKKNFDNFDSFKRKHLLKLEKETLNNLKDNNKINLKYYLLKERELKKMIADIDLFLKDTIFESLGSF
;
A
#
# COMPACT_ATOMS: atom_id res chain seq x y z
N MET A 1 9.86 -6.98 -12.09
CA MET A 1 10.75 -6.51 -11.01
C MET A 1 10.53 -7.41 -9.81
N ASN A 2 11.58 -7.71 -9.05
CA ASN A 2 11.51 -8.46 -7.79
C ASN A 2 12.08 -7.57 -6.69
N TYR A 3 11.47 -7.58 -5.51
CA TYR A 3 12.05 -7.00 -4.30
C TYR A 3 12.97 -8.05 -3.66
N GLU A 4 14.19 -7.65 -3.31
CA GLU A 4 15.11 -8.49 -2.53
C GLU A 4 14.90 -8.18 -1.06
N LEU A 5 14.37 -9.17 -0.33
CA LEU A 5 14.11 -9.03 1.09
C LEU A 5 15.43 -9.07 1.87
N GLU A 6 15.61 -8.10 2.76
CA GLU A 6 16.82 -7.98 3.60
C GLU A 6 16.81 -9.04 4.71
N LYS A 7 15.63 -9.28 5.29
CA LYS A 7 15.39 -10.26 6.37
C LYS A 7 13.96 -10.80 6.32
N ASP A 8 13.83 -12.09 6.59
CA ASP A 8 12.54 -12.76 6.74
C ASP A 8 11.91 -12.56 8.14
N ILE A 9 12.75 -12.29 9.15
CA ILE A 9 12.33 -12.04 10.53
C ILE A 9 12.98 -10.74 11.01
N TRP A 10 12.15 -9.81 11.45
CA TRP A 10 12.56 -8.53 12.02
C TRP A 10 12.30 -8.52 13.52
N THR A 11 13.14 -7.85 14.30
CA THR A 11 12.98 -7.79 15.77
C THR A 11 12.98 -6.34 16.26
N ASP A 12 12.75 -6.14 17.56
CA ASP A 12 12.85 -4.83 18.19
C ASP A 12 14.24 -4.16 18.09
N ALA A 13 15.28 -4.93 17.76
CA ALA A 13 16.60 -4.38 17.42
C ALA A 13 16.61 -3.64 16.07
N ASP A 14 15.69 -3.99 15.17
CA ASP A 14 15.56 -3.39 13.85
C ASP A 14 14.58 -2.19 13.83
N PHE A 15 13.92 -1.90 14.96
CA PHE A 15 12.79 -0.97 15.06
C PHE A 15 13.00 0.39 14.40
N GLU A 16 14.17 1.02 14.58
CA GLU A 16 14.48 2.35 14.03
C GLU A 16 14.59 2.35 12.49
N ASN A 17 14.76 1.18 11.88
CA ASN A 17 14.86 1.01 10.43
C ASN A 17 13.54 0.53 9.80
N MET A 18 12.50 0.30 10.60
CA MET A 18 11.21 -0.21 10.14
C MET A 18 10.23 0.94 9.87
N GLY A 19 9.33 0.73 8.90
CA GLY A 19 8.26 1.66 8.58
C GLY A 19 6.91 1.11 9.05
N TRP A 20 6.20 1.86 9.90
CA TRP A 20 4.96 1.39 10.52
C TRP A 20 3.69 1.99 9.90
N HIS A 21 3.80 3.17 9.33
CA HIS A 21 2.67 3.92 8.74
C HIS A 21 1.94 3.13 7.65
N ASP A 22 0.61 3.23 7.68
CA ASP A 22 -0.35 2.69 6.72
C ASP A 22 -0.38 1.16 6.61
N CYS A 23 0.25 0.45 7.56
CA CYS A 23 0.17 -1.01 7.61
C CYS A 23 -1.24 -1.44 8.02
N ARG A 24 -1.98 -2.03 7.08
CA ARG A 24 -3.34 -2.53 7.31
C ARG A 24 -3.35 -3.68 8.31
N ILE A 25 -4.21 -3.60 9.33
CA ILE A 25 -4.45 -4.67 10.30
C ILE A 25 -5.69 -5.46 9.89
N TYR A 26 -5.58 -6.79 9.88
CA TYR A 26 -6.70 -7.69 9.56
C TYR A 26 -7.18 -8.52 10.74
N LYS A 27 -6.29 -8.76 11.71
CA LYS A 27 -6.59 -9.58 12.88
C LYS A 27 -5.69 -9.18 14.04
N ILE A 28 -6.27 -9.15 15.23
CA ILE A 28 -5.57 -9.00 16.50
C ILE A 28 -5.88 -10.22 17.36
N ARG A 29 -4.86 -10.80 18.00
CA ARG A 29 -5.02 -11.86 19.00
C ARG A 29 -4.21 -11.50 20.23
N LEU A 30 -4.87 -11.44 21.38
CA LEU A 30 -4.21 -11.43 22.67
C LEU A 30 -4.23 -12.85 23.26
N GLY A 31 -3.07 -13.49 23.33
CA GLY A 31 -2.87 -14.81 23.92
C GLY A 31 -1.70 -14.79 24.90
N LEU A 32 -0.74 -15.71 24.70
CA LEU A 32 0.57 -15.60 25.38
C LEU A 32 1.33 -14.35 24.92
N ASP A 33 1.16 -14.00 23.64
CA ASP A 33 1.73 -12.82 22.99
C ASP A 33 0.59 -11.97 22.41
N LEU A 34 0.86 -10.69 22.13
CA LEU A 34 -0.04 -9.84 21.35
C LEU A 34 0.38 -9.93 19.88
N GLU A 35 -0.51 -10.42 19.03
CA GLU A 35 -0.21 -10.73 17.64
C GLU A 35 -1.15 -10.00 16.69
N LEU A 36 -0.56 -9.38 15.65
CA LEU A 36 -1.25 -8.66 14.61
C LEU A 36 -0.96 -9.31 13.25
N ASP A 37 -2.03 -9.52 12.47
CA ASP A 37 -1.94 -9.87 11.06
C ASP A 37 -1.96 -8.57 10.25
N ILE A 38 -0.85 -8.26 9.58
CA ILE A 38 -0.69 -7.00 8.86
C ILE A 38 -0.27 -7.20 7.40
N ASP A 39 -0.54 -6.22 6.55
CA ASP A 39 0.22 -6.03 5.31
C ASP A 39 1.34 -5.02 5.58
N TYR A 40 2.57 -5.51 5.73
CA TYR A 40 3.72 -4.66 6.02
C TYR A 40 4.23 -3.99 4.75
N ILE A 41 4.40 -2.67 4.79
CA ILE A 41 4.89 -1.87 3.65
C ILE A 41 6.41 -1.77 3.71
N PHE A 42 7.11 -2.41 2.77
CA PHE A 42 8.57 -2.31 2.65
C PHE A 42 9.01 -1.03 1.97
N LYS A 43 8.28 -0.62 0.93
CA LYS A 43 8.68 0.50 0.09
C LYS A 43 7.51 1.19 -0.56
N TRP A 44 7.54 2.50 -0.46
CA TRP A 44 6.76 3.43 -1.27
C TRP A 44 7.59 3.75 -2.51
N ASN A 45 7.15 3.27 -3.67
CA ASN A 45 7.78 3.59 -4.94
C ASN A 45 7.23 4.94 -5.39
N GLN A 46 8.10 5.95 -5.34
CA GLN A 46 7.79 7.26 -5.88
C GLN A 46 7.46 7.14 -7.38
N PRO A 47 6.38 7.78 -7.84
CA PRO A 47 6.08 7.81 -9.27
C PRO A 47 7.20 8.48 -10.04
N ASP A 48 7.42 8.04 -11.29
CA ASP A 48 8.42 8.63 -12.17
C ASP A 48 7.95 9.90 -12.89
N LEU A 49 6.66 10.23 -12.75
CA LEU A 49 6.07 11.50 -13.18
C LEU A 49 5.29 12.11 -12.02
N GLU A 50 5.46 13.42 -11.80
CA GLU A 50 4.73 14.16 -10.78
C GLU A 50 3.20 14.06 -11.01
N GLY A 51 2.44 13.88 -9.93
CA GLY A 51 0.98 13.75 -9.99
C GLY A 51 0.45 12.35 -10.34
N LEU A 52 1.31 11.35 -10.54
CA LEU A 52 0.90 9.94 -10.53
C LEU A 52 0.82 9.40 -9.09
N PRO A 53 0.02 8.36 -8.82
CA PRO A 53 -0.06 7.76 -7.50
C PRO A 53 1.20 6.96 -7.17
N PHE A 54 1.49 6.84 -5.87
CA PHE A 54 2.49 5.91 -5.37
C PHE A 54 2.08 4.45 -5.65
N THR A 55 3.09 3.60 -5.71
CA THR A 55 2.92 2.14 -5.77
C THR A 55 3.78 1.51 -4.70
N PHE A 56 3.50 0.27 -4.29
CA PHE A 56 4.01 -0.24 -3.01
C PHE A 56 4.62 -1.62 -3.16
N TRP A 57 5.64 -1.91 -2.35
CA TRP A 57 6.07 -3.29 -2.09
C TRP A 57 5.56 -3.71 -0.72
N LEU A 58 4.70 -4.72 -0.70
CA LEU A 58 4.01 -5.18 0.51
C LEU A 58 4.16 -6.69 0.68
N ALA A 59 4.18 -7.16 1.92
CA ALA A 59 4.00 -8.57 2.21
C ALA A 59 3.03 -8.80 3.39
N PRO A 60 2.26 -9.90 3.38
CA PRO A 60 1.55 -10.32 4.56
C PRO A 60 2.55 -10.72 5.65
N ALA A 61 2.40 -10.15 6.84
CA ALA A 61 3.29 -10.38 7.97
C ALA A 61 2.51 -10.69 9.24
N THR A 62 3.18 -11.30 10.21
CA THR A 62 2.69 -11.46 11.58
C THR A 62 3.62 -10.70 12.50
N LEU A 63 3.12 -9.66 13.16
CA LEU A 63 3.83 -8.89 14.18
C LEU A 63 3.43 -9.43 15.56
N ALA A 64 4.38 -9.89 16.35
CA ALA A 64 4.13 -10.56 17.63
C ALA A 64 4.96 -9.93 18.76
N PHE A 65 4.30 -9.28 19.71
CA PHE A 65 4.90 -8.74 20.92
C PHE A 65 4.90 -9.78 22.04
N ARG A 66 6.08 -10.04 22.60
CA ARG A 66 6.32 -11.13 23.56
C ARG A 66 5.78 -10.81 24.94
N GLY A 67 4.91 -11.66 25.47
CA GLY A 67 4.42 -11.61 26.86
C GLY A 67 3.90 -10.24 27.30
N PRO A 68 2.90 -9.67 26.61
CA PRO A 68 2.41 -8.34 26.91
C PRO A 68 1.82 -8.28 28.33
N LYS A 69 2.09 -7.19 29.05
CA LYS A 69 1.55 -6.91 30.39
C LYS A 69 0.88 -5.54 30.39
N GLN A 70 -0.03 -5.32 31.34
CA GLN A 70 -0.74 -4.04 31.49
C GLN A 70 -1.36 -3.58 30.16
N VAL A 71 -2.03 -4.49 29.47
CA VAL A 71 -2.56 -4.23 28.12
C VAL A 71 -3.85 -3.43 28.21
N THR A 72 -3.88 -2.31 27.49
CA THR A 72 -5.05 -1.44 27.33
C THR A 72 -5.39 -1.37 25.85
N PHE A 73 -6.68 -1.49 25.54
CA PHE A 73 -7.23 -1.25 24.21
C PHE A 73 -8.24 -0.12 24.29
N ASP A 74 -8.03 0.92 23.49
CA ASP A 74 -9.03 1.94 23.22
C ASP A 74 -9.23 1.99 21.71
N LEU A 75 -10.17 1.19 21.19
CA LEU A 75 -10.38 1.01 19.75
C LEU A 75 -11.86 1.14 19.38
N ASP A 76 -12.15 1.97 18.38
CA ASP A 76 -13.45 2.09 17.72
C ASP A 76 -13.51 1.21 16.46
N ILE A 77 -13.80 -0.08 16.66
CA ILE A 77 -13.75 -1.10 15.61
C ILE A 77 -15.14 -1.32 15.00
N ALA A 78 -15.21 -1.25 13.67
CA ALA A 78 -16.36 -1.69 12.90
C ALA A 78 -16.16 -3.13 12.38
N PHE A 79 -17.25 -3.81 12.06
CA PHE A 79 -17.19 -5.18 11.53
C PHE A 79 -16.33 -5.22 10.25
N GLU A 80 -15.35 -6.13 10.19
CA GLU A 80 -14.37 -6.29 9.10
C GLU A 80 -13.36 -5.12 8.89
N ASP A 81 -13.38 -4.09 9.72
CA ASP A 81 -12.47 -2.95 9.65
C ASP A 81 -11.74 -2.71 10.99
N VAL A 82 -10.59 -3.37 11.15
CA VAL A 82 -9.73 -3.23 12.35
C VAL A 82 -8.97 -1.90 12.33
N GLY A 83 -8.63 -1.38 11.14
CA GLY A 83 -7.88 -0.15 10.96
C GLY A 83 -6.49 -0.35 10.35
N GLU A 84 -5.75 0.75 10.27
CA GLU A 84 -4.38 0.84 9.79
C GLU A 84 -3.51 1.41 10.92
N ILE A 85 -2.24 1.00 10.95
CA ILE A 85 -1.26 1.53 11.89
C ILE A 85 -0.88 2.95 11.44
N ASP A 86 -1.04 3.92 12.34
CA ASP A 86 -0.48 5.25 12.16
C ASP A 86 0.97 5.23 12.64
N SER A 87 1.22 4.89 13.90
CA SER A 87 2.56 4.79 14.47
C SER A 87 2.70 3.59 15.40
N ILE A 88 3.93 3.14 15.56
CA ILE A 88 4.30 2.35 16.73
C ILE A 88 5.37 3.15 17.45
N GLU A 89 5.13 3.40 18.73
CA GLU A 89 6.05 4.12 19.61
C GLU A 89 6.56 3.19 20.71
N ARG A 90 7.80 3.43 21.18
CA ARG A 90 8.36 2.72 22.32
C ARG A 90 9.05 3.67 23.29
N SER A 91 8.92 3.38 24.57
CA SER A 91 9.63 4.06 25.65
C SER A 91 10.24 3.04 26.60
N VAL A 92 11.52 3.17 26.90
CA VAL A 92 12.23 2.28 27.83
C VAL A 92 12.21 2.90 29.22
N GLY A 93 11.58 2.21 30.17
CA GLY A 93 11.53 2.62 31.57
C GLY A 93 12.00 1.52 32.53
N ASP A 94 11.96 1.82 33.83
CA ASP A 94 12.44 0.91 34.89
C ASP A 94 11.64 -0.40 34.96
N GLU A 95 10.34 -0.37 34.58
CA GLU A 95 9.45 -1.54 34.59
C GLU A 95 9.47 -2.35 33.27
N GLY A 96 10.27 -1.92 32.29
CA GLY A 96 10.38 -2.54 30.97
C GLY A 96 10.12 -1.56 29.82
N THR A 97 9.97 -2.10 28.61
CA THR A 97 9.63 -1.30 27.42
C THR A 97 8.12 -1.18 27.30
N SER A 98 7.63 0.07 27.35
CA SER A 98 6.27 0.42 26.99
C SER A 98 6.16 0.57 25.48
N TRP A 99 5.08 0.05 24.92
CA TRP A 99 4.75 0.10 23.51
C TRP A 99 3.36 0.70 23.35
N THR A 100 3.24 1.57 22.35
CA THR A 100 1.96 2.11 21.89
C THR A 100 1.84 1.81 20.40
N ILE A 101 0.75 1.16 20.01
CA ILE A 101 0.37 1.00 18.60
C ILE A 101 -0.79 1.96 18.37
N ASP A 102 -0.49 3.08 17.74
CA ASP A 102 -1.49 4.04 17.29
C ASP A 102 -2.09 3.56 15.97
N THR A 103 -3.41 3.64 15.89
CA THR A 103 -4.17 3.28 14.71
C THR A 103 -5.15 4.38 14.38
N GLN A 104 -5.64 4.39 13.14
CA GLN A 104 -6.72 5.29 12.73
C GLN A 104 -8.04 5.08 13.51
N LYS A 105 -8.13 4.01 14.31
CA LYS A 105 -9.29 3.62 15.12
C LYS A 105 -9.06 3.76 16.62
N GLY A 106 -7.94 4.32 17.05
CA GLY A 106 -7.55 4.44 18.46
C GLY A 106 -6.20 3.76 18.74
N GLU A 107 -5.94 3.37 19.98
CA GLU A 107 -4.60 2.93 20.42
C GLU A 107 -4.60 1.62 21.21
N ILE A 108 -3.45 0.93 21.16
CA ILE A 108 -3.16 -0.26 21.96
C ILE A 108 -1.88 -0.01 22.74
N GLN A 109 -1.96 -0.02 24.07
CA GLN A 109 -0.84 0.27 24.96
C GLN A 109 -0.50 -0.94 25.83
N PHE A 110 0.78 -1.26 25.99
CA PHE A 110 1.22 -2.40 26.80
C PHE A 110 2.71 -2.35 27.13
N LEU A 111 3.13 -3.13 28.14
CA LEU A 111 4.53 -3.44 28.40
C LEU A 111 4.92 -4.75 27.71
N SER A 112 6.07 -4.80 27.05
CA SER A 112 6.60 -6.04 26.44
C SER A 112 8.12 -6.03 26.36
N SER A 113 8.72 -7.23 26.35
CA SER A 113 10.17 -7.43 26.15
C SER A 113 10.63 -7.19 24.70
N GLY A 114 9.72 -6.82 23.80
CA GLY A 114 9.98 -6.58 22.38
C GLY A 114 9.13 -7.47 21.48
N PHE A 115 9.43 -7.44 20.18
CA PHE A 115 8.64 -8.12 19.17
C PHE A 115 9.48 -8.96 18.22
N GLU A 116 8.79 -9.83 17.49
CA GLU A 116 9.26 -10.44 16.25
C GLU A 116 8.20 -10.21 15.17
N GLN A 117 8.63 -9.85 13.97
CA GLN A 117 7.79 -9.77 12.79
C GLN A 117 8.23 -10.81 11.76
N PHE A 118 7.30 -11.69 11.39
CA PHE A 118 7.52 -12.77 10.43
C PHE A 118 6.93 -12.37 9.09
N ILE A 119 7.78 -12.26 8.05
CA ILE A 119 7.35 -11.96 6.69
C ILE A 119 6.90 -13.26 6.03
N ARG A 120 5.58 -13.48 5.94
CA ARG A 120 5.03 -14.81 5.60
C ARG A 120 5.23 -15.17 4.13
N GLN A 121 5.18 -14.20 3.24
CA GLN A 121 5.34 -14.38 1.79
C GLN A 121 6.31 -13.33 1.25
N LYS A 122 6.90 -13.59 0.08
CA LYS A 122 7.77 -12.61 -0.58
C LYS A 122 6.99 -11.32 -0.88
N PRO A 123 7.64 -10.14 -0.79
CA PRO A 123 6.98 -8.88 -1.13
C PRO A 123 6.46 -8.88 -2.56
N THR A 124 5.26 -8.33 -2.73
CA THR A 124 4.58 -8.19 -4.01
C THR A 124 4.34 -6.72 -4.32
N TYR A 125 4.45 -6.36 -5.60
CA TYR A 125 4.23 -4.99 -6.06
C TYR A 125 2.73 -4.69 -6.13
N GLN A 126 2.22 -3.69 -5.44
CA GLN A 126 0.81 -3.33 -5.42
C GLN A 126 0.58 -1.89 -5.88
N PHE A 127 -0.63 -1.64 -6.39
CA PHE A 127 -1.10 -0.32 -6.80
C PHE A 127 -1.87 0.41 -5.69
N GLY A 128 -1.89 -0.15 -4.48
CA GLY A 128 -2.46 0.41 -3.26
C GLY A 128 -1.73 -0.16 -2.04
N GLN A 129 -2.11 0.28 -0.83
CA GLN A 129 -1.43 -0.06 0.43
C GLN A 129 -1.88 -1.38 1.06
N THR A 130 -2.70 -2.17 0.36
CA THR A 130 -3.24 -3.43 0.86
C THR A 130 -3.09 -4.56 -0.16
N ILE A 131 -3.08 -5.78 0.34
CA ILE A 131 -3.13 -7.02 -0.44
C ILE A 131 -4.52 -7.61 -0.29
N SER A 132 -5.15 -8.02 -1.40
CA SER A 132 -6.50 -8.60 -1.32
C SER A 132 -6.51 -9.88 -0.48
N TYR A 133 -7.65 -10.18 0.15
CA TYR A 133 -7.83 -11.42 0.94
C TYR A 133 -7.37 -12.68 0.20
N PHE A 134 -7.72 -12.78 -1.09
CA PHE A 134 -7.34 -13.91 -1.92
C PHE A 134 -5.83 -13.95 -2.19
N ASP A 135 -5.23 -12.79 -2.49
CA ASP A 135 -3.81 -12.69 -2.85
C ASP A 135 -2.89 -12.88 -1.65
N ARG A 136 -3.35 -12.59 -0.43
CA ARG A 136 -2.60 -12.86 0.81
C ARG A 136 -2.86 -14.25 1.40
N TYR A 137 -3.66 -15.09 0.75
CA TYR A 137 -4.05 -16.43 1.22
C TYR A 137 -4.83 -16.40 2.56
N GLY A 138 -5.69 -15.40 2.71
CA GLY A 138 -6.53 -15.20 3.89
C GLY A 138 -5.80 -14.61 5.09
N TYR A 139 -6.53 -14.46 6.20
CA TYR A 139 -5.98 -13.90 7.43
C TYR A 139 -5.24 -14.97 8.23
N SER A 140 -4.03 -14.66 8.70
CA SER A 140 -3.23 -15.60 9.48
C SER A 140 -2.27 -14.90 10.43
N LEU A 141 -2.04 -15.57 11.56
CA LEU A 141 -1.12 -15.18 12.64
C LEU A 141 -0.01 -16.23 12.78
N GLU A 142 0.30 -16.94 11.71
CA GLU A 142 1.36 -17.94 11.72
C GLU A 142 2.74 -17.27 11.70
N ARG A 143 3.60 -17.68 12.63
CA ARG A 143 4.99 -17.24 12.70
C ARG A 143 5.86 -18.05 11.74
N THR A 144 5.60 -17.87 10.45
CA THR A 144 6.32 -18.53 9.35
C THR A 144 6.89 -17.51 8.39
N THR A 145 7.95 -17.88 7.67
CA THR A 145 8.60 -17.05 6.66
C THR A 145 8.47 -17.60 5.24
N ASN A 146 7.83 -18.75 5.09
CA ASN A 146 7.75 -19.49 3.83
C ASN A 146 6.33 -20.01 3.57
N GLN A 147 5.32 -19.19 3.87
CA GLN A 147 3.93 -19.52 3.61
C GLN A 147 3.73 -19.82 2.12
N ASN A 148 3.33 -21.05 1.80
CA ASN A 148 2.98 -21.41 0.44
C ASN A 148 1.66 -20.74 0.06
N ASN A 149 1.66 -20.01 -1.06
CA ASN A 149 0.47 -19.36 -1.58
C ASN A 149 0.23 -19.78 -3.04
N PRO A 150 -0.56 -20.84 -3.27
CA PRO A 150 -0.85 -21.30 -4.63
C PRO A 150 -1.72 -20.31 -5.42
N ASN A 151 -2.39 -19.35 -4.77
CA ASN A 151 -3.22 -18.37 -5.48
C ASN A 151 -2.38 -17.46 -6.38
N LEU A 152 -1.12 -17.21 -6.04
CA LEU A 152 -0.21 -16.37 -6.83
C LEU A 152 0.28 -17.05 -8.13
N LEU A 153 0.05 -18.36 -8.26
CA LEU A 153 0.47 -19.15 -9.42
C LEU A 153 -0.68 -19.46 -10.37
N LYS A 154 -1.91 -19.07 -10.03
CA LYS A 154 -3.08 -19.32 -10.88
C LYS A 154 -3.09 -18.36 -12.07
N ASP A 155 -3.57 -18.86 -13.22
CA ASP A 155 -3.66 -18.07 -14.45
C ASP A 155 -4.53 -16.82 -14.28
N ASP A 156 -5.63 -16.93 -13.51
CA ASP A 156 -6.53 -15.81 -13.22
C ASP A 156 -5.84 -14.66 -12.46
N TYR A 157 -4.97 -15.00 -11.51
CA TYR A 157 -4.13 -14.04 -10.80
C TYR A 157 -3.13 -13.39 -11.75
N LEU A 158 -2.41 -14.18 -12.55
CA LEU A 158 -1.41 -13.68 -13.50
C LEU A 158 -2.03 -12.76 -14.55
N ASP A 159 -3.20 -13.11 -15.07
CA ASP A 159 -3.95 -12.30 -16.03
C ASP A 159 -4.45 -10.99 -15.39
N ARG A 160 -4.98 -11.05 -14.16
CA ARG A 160 -5.38 -9.84 -13.42
C ARG A 160 -4.18 -8.92 -13.15
N ARG A 161 -3.04 -9.48 -12.78
CA ARG A 161 -1.79 -8.73 -12.57
C ARG A 161 -1.36 -8.03 -13.85
N LYS A 162 -1.31 -8.76 -14.97
CA LYS A 162 -0.97 -8.20 -16.28
C LYS A 162 -1.92 -7.06 -16.66
N LYS A 163 -3.23 -7.29 -16.52
CA LYS A 163 -4.26 -6.26 -16.79
C LYS A 163 -4.07 -5.02 -15.92
N ASN A 164 -3.73 -5.17 -14.64
CA ASN A 164 -3.49 -4.02 -13.77
C ASN A 164 -2.26 -3.21 -14.20
N PHE A 165 -1.19 -3.85 -14.67
CA PHE A 165 -0.05 -3.14 -15.27
C PHE A 165 -0.45 -2.41 -16.56
N ASP A 166 -1.18 -3.07 -17.46
CA ASP A 166 -1.65 -2.44 -18.71
C ASP A 166 -2.56 -1.22 -18.42
N ASN A 167 -3.40 -1.31 -17.40
CA ASN A 167 -4.23 -0.21 -16.94
C ASN A 167 -3.38 0.93 -16.35
N PHE A 168 -2.36 0.62 -15.54
CA PHE A 168 -1.47 1.64 -14.98
C PHE A 168 -0.67 2.37 -16.07
N ASP A 169 -0.17 1.66 -17.08
CA ASP A 169 0.52 2.26 -18.22
C ASP A 169 -0.43 3.16 -19.03
N SER A 170 -1.68 2.74 -19.20
CA SER A 170 -2.72 3.55 -19.84
C SER A 170 -3.05 4.81 -19.03
N PHE A 171 -3.14 4.69 -17.70
CA PHE A 171 -3.32 5.82 -16.80
C PHE A 171 -2.17 6.83 -16.89
N LYS A 172 -0.93 6.34 -16.91
CA LYS A 172 0.27 7.16 -17.13
C LYS A 172 0.24 7.89 -18.46
N ARG A 173 -0.17 7.20 -19.53
CA ARG A 173 -0.34 7.82 -20.86
C ARG A 173 -1.40 8.93 -20.83
N LYS A 174 -2.54 8.70 -20.17
CA LYS A 174 -3.57 9.75 -19.99
C LYS A 174 -3.01 10.95 -19.25
N HIS A 175 -2.22 10.74 -18.20
CA HIS A 175 -1.58 11.83 -17.46
C HIS A 175 -0.66 12.66 -18.36
N LEU A 176 0.21 12.02 -19.16
CA LEU A 176 1.08 12.72 -20.13
C LEU A 176 0.27 13.53 -21.16
N LEU A 177 -0.84 12.99 -21.67
CA LEU A 177 -1.72 13.70 -22.60
C LEU A 177 -2.40 14.92 -21.96
N LYS A 178 -2.70 14.87 -20.66
CA LYS A 178 -3.21 16.03 -19.91
C LYS A 178 -2.15 17.13 -19.82
N LEU A 179 -0.90 16.78 -19.48
CA LEU A 179 0.22 17.72 -19.45
C LEU A 179 0.50 18.34 -20.84
N GLU A 180 0.42 17.54 -21.90
CA GLU A 180 0.54 18.04 -23.28
C GLU A 180 -0.58 19.04 -23.61
N LYS A 181 -1.81 18.75 -23.19
CA LYS A 181 -2.96 19.64 -23.38
C LYS A 181 -2.80 20.95 -22.59
N GLU A 182 -2.28 20.91 -21.37
CA GLU A 182 -1.96 22.12 -20.59
C GLU A 182 -0.88 22.95 -21.28
N THR A 183 0.17 22.30 -21.77
CA THR A 183 1.21 22.96 -22.55
C THR A 183 0.63 23.61 -23.82
N LEU A 184 -0.27 22.92 -24.52
CA LEU A 184 -0.96 23.45 -25.70
C LEU A 184 -1.81 24.69 -25.36
N ASN A 185 -2.52 24.67 -24.23
CA ASN A 185 -3.29 25.82 -23.73
C ASN A 185 -2.36 27.01 -23.44
N ASN A 186 -1.26 26.77 -22.71
CA ASN A 186 -0.27 27.80 -22.41
C ASN A 186 0.34 28.41 -23.69
N LEU A 187 0.63 27.62 -24.72
CA LEU A 187 1.13 28.12 -26.00
C LEU A 187 0.10 29.00 -26.71
N LYS A 188 -1.19 28.61 -26.70
CA LYS A 188 -2.27 29.41 -27.26
C LYS A 188 -2.42 30.73 -26.50
N ASP A 189 -2.47 30.70 -25.18
CA ASP A 189 -2.71 31.88 -24.35
C ASP A 189 -1.56 32.90 -24.47
N ASN A 190 -0.36 32.42 -24.75
CA ASN A 190 0.81 33.25 -25.07
C ASN A 190 0.93 33.62 -26.56
N ASN A 191 -0.11 33.36 -27.38
CA ASN A 191 -0.14 33.62 -28.83
C ASN A 191 1.02 32.99 -29.62
N LYS A 192 1.62 31.91 -29.12
CA LYS A 192 2.76 31.22 -29.77
C LYS A 192 2.35 30.26 -30.88
N ILE A 193 1.06 29.95 -30.99
CA ILE A 193 0.49 29.06 -32.01
C ILE A 193 -0.80 29.67 -32.59
N ASN A 194 -1.12 29.32 -33.83
CA ASN A 194 -2.36 29.78 -34.46
C ASN A 194 -3.59 28.97 -34.00
N LEU A 195 -4.77 29.60 -34.09
CA LEU A 195 -6.04 29.01 -33.65
C LEU A 195 -6.38 27.70 -34.37
N LYS A 196 -6.11 27.59 -35.68
CA LYS A 196 -6.42 26.38 -36.45
C LYS A 196 -5.61 25.18 -35.95
N TYR A 197 -4.31 25.35 -35.72
CA TYR A 197 -3.44 24.33 -35.15
C TYR A 197 -3.91 23.92 -33.75
N TYR A 198 -4.19 24.91 -32.90
CA TYR A 198 -4.71 24.67 -31.56
C TYR A 198 -5.97 23.80 -31.57
N LEU A 199 -7.00 24.16 -32.34
CA LEU A 199 -8.27 23.44 -32.36
C LEU A 199 -8.13 22.00 -32.87
N LEU A 200 -7.27 21.78 -33.87
CA LEU A 200 -7.01 20.43 -34.38
C LEU A 200 -6.33 19.55 -33.33
N LYS A 201 -5.28 20.06 -32.67
CA LYS A 201 -4.56 19.33 -31.63
C LYS A 201 -5.38 19.15 -30.36
N GLU A 202 -6.13 20.14 -29.93
CA GLU A 202 -7.00 20.04 -28.76
C GLU A 202 -8.06 18.94 -28.97
N ARG A 203 -8.65 18.85 -30.17
CA ARG A 203 -9.62 17.80 -30.51
C ARG A 203 -8.98 16.41 -30.51
N GLU A 204 -7.78 16.28 -31.04
CA GLU A 204 -7.00 15.02 -31.04
C GLU A 204 -6.73 14.55 -29.60
N LEU A 205 -6.17 15.43 -28.76
CA LEU A 205 -5.86 15.14 -27.37
C LEU A 205 -7.11 14.78 -26.57
N LYS A 206 -8.21 15.54 -26.73
CA LYS A 206 -9.49 15.24 -26.06
C LYS A 206 -10.01 13.85 -26.44
N LYS A 207 -9.91 13.47 -27.71
CA LYS A 207 -10.33 12.14 -28.17
C LYS A 207 -9.47 11.04 -27.54
N MET A 208 -8.14 11.18 -27.58
CA MET A 208 -7.23 10.19 -27.00
C MET A 208 -7.44 10.02 -25.50
N ILE A 209 -7.67 11.11 -24.76
CA ILE A 209 -7.98 11.06 -23.34
C ILE A 209 -9.30 10.32 -23.10
N ALA A 210 -10.35 10.64 -23.86
CA ALA A 210 -11.66 9.98 -23.73
C ALA A 210 -11.61 8.47 -24.07
N ASP A 211 -10.81 8.08 -25.07
CA ASP A 211 -10.60 6.67 -25.42
C ASP A 211 -9.93 5.91 -24.26
N ILE A 212 -8.96 6.54 -23.57
CA ILE A 212 -8.33 5.95 -22.37
C ILE A 212 -9.31 5.93 -21.19
N ASP A 213 -10.11 6.97 -20.99
CA ASP A 213 -11.13 6.99 -19.93
C ASP A 213 -12.11 5.81 -20.07
N LEU A 214 -12.53 5.52 -21.31
CA LEU A 214 -13.38 4.37 -21.60
C LEU A 214 -12.66 3.04 -21.30
N PHE A 215 -11.37 2.95 -21.61
CA PHE A 215 -10.57 1.76 -21.33
C PHE A 215 -10.37 1.52 -19.82
N LEU A 216 -10.19 2.58 -19.05
CA LEU A 216 -9.95 2.53 -17.59
C LEU A 216 -11.23 2.43 -16.77
N LYS A 217 -12.40 2.44 -17.41
CA LYS A 217 -13.69 2.35 -16.73
C LYS A 217 -13.79 1.08 -15.87
N ASP A 218 -14.36 1.21 -14.68
CA ASP A 218 -14.54 0.15 -13.69
C ASP A 218 -13.19 -0.45 -13.19
N THR A 219 -12.10 0.31 -13.32
CA THR A 219 -10.78 -0.04 -12.77
C THR A 219 -10.42 0.87 -11.60
N ILE A 220 -9.45 0.44 -10.78
CA ILE A 220 -8.91 1.27 -9.69
C ILE A 220 -8.29 2.59 -10.18
N PHE A 221 -8.00 2.72 -11.48
CA PHE A 221 -7.38 3.91 -12.08
C PHE A 221 -8.39 4.87 -12.70
N GLU A 222 -9.70 4.53 -12.68
CA GLU A 222 -10.76 5.43 -13.16
C GLU A 222 -10.81 6.72 -12.34
N SER A 223 -10.81 6.59 -11.01
CA SER A 223 -10.99 7.70 -10.05
C SER A 223 -9.71 8.41 -9.65
N LEU A 224 -8.54 7.80 -9.88
CA LEU A 224 -7.22 8.35 -9.47
C LEU A 224 -6.78 9.60 -10.27
N GLY A 225 -7.58 10.07 -11.24
CA GLY A 225 -7.27 11.22 -12.09
C GLY A 225 -8.09 12.49 -11.81
N SER A 226 -8.75 12.58 -10.65
CA SER A 226 -9.72 13.63 -10.28
C SER A 226 -9.22 14.63 -9.23
N PHE A 227 -7.94 14.57 -8.84
CA PHE A 227 -7.30 15.52 -7.93
C PHE A 227 -6.77 16.75 -8.67
#